data_AF-A0A0Q0H6W1-F1
#
_entry.id   AF-A0A0Q0H6W1-F1
#
_cell.length_a   1.000
_cell.length_b   1.000
_cell.length_c   1.000
_cell.angle_alpha   90.00
_cell.angle_beta   90.00
_cell.angle_gamma   90.00
#
_symmetry.space_group_name_H-M   'P 1'
#
loop_
_entity.id
_entity.type
_entity.pdbx_description
1 polymer ?
#
loop_
_entity_poly.entity_id
_entity_poly.type
_entity_poly.pdbx_seq_one_letter_code
_entity_poly.pdbx_strand_id
1 'polypeptide(L)'
;MDNFPNFSGKCLSISIVDDDASHDLYNPRFENQAGRIFIVGESPDGCTESNWVSGVTSCVAWDRVTDYFVFDSLDEYKKAVKISEDFHSE
;
A
#
# COMPACT_ATOMS: atom_id res chain seq x y z
N MET A 1 14.22 -18.82 8.43
CA MET A 1 13.82 -17.47 8.87
C MET A 1 13.63 -16.68 7.62
N ASP A 2 12.38 -16.37 7.29
CA ASP A 2 12.07 -15.61 6.09
C ASP A 2 12.58 -14.19 6.29
N ASN A 3 13.48 -13.75 5.42
CA ASN A 3 14.08 -12.42 5.49
C ASN A 3 13.14 -11.42 4.81
N PHE A 4 12.04 -11.10 5.48
CA PHE A 4 11.09 -10.12 4.98
C PHE A 4 11.70 -8.72 4.95
N PRO A 5 11.40 -7.91 3.92
CA PRO A 5 11.82 -6.52 3.89
C PRO A 5 11.20 -5.72 5.05
N ASN A 6 11.95 -4.72 5.53
CA ASN A 6 11.46 -3.77 6.52
C ASN A 6 10.93 -2.52 5.82
N PHE A 7 9.63 -2.27 5.97
CA PHE A 7 8.95 -1.12 5.38
C PHE A 7 8.54 -0.05 6.40
N SER A 8 9.11 -0.08 7.61
CA SER A 8 8.83 0.94 8.62
C SER A 8 9.09 2.36 8.09
N GLY A 9 8.10 3.24 8.26
CA GLY A 9 8.12 4.63 7.77
C GLY A 9 7.91 4.80 6.25
N LYS A 10 7.79 3.71 5.48
CA LYS A 10 7.59 3.73 4.04
C LYS A 10 6.12 3.70 3.67
N CYS A 11 5.83 4.02 2.41
CA CYS A 11 4.52 3.77 1.81
C CYS A 11 4.67 2.77 0.66
N LEU A 12 3.75 1.83 0.55
CA LEU A 12 3.67 0.86 -0.53
C LEU A 12 2.43 1.15 -1.36
N SER A 13 2.54 1.03 -2.68
CA SER A 13 1.40 0.84 -3.57
C SER A 13 1.47 -0.57 -4.12
N ILE A 14 0.49 -1.41 -3.79
CA ILE A 14 0.56 -2.86 -3.98
C ILE A 14 -0.45 -3.30 -5.04
N SER A 15 0.04 -4.05 -6.02
CA SER A 15 -0.77 -4.77 -7.00
C SER A 15 -0.99 -6.21 -6.51
N ILE A 16 -2.22 -6.71 -6.64
CA ILE A 16 -2.54 -8.11 -6.35
C ILE A 16 -3.10 -8.79 -7.59
N VAL A 17 -2.95 -10.11 -7.65
CA VAL A 17 -3.53 -10.90 -8.73
C VAL A 17 -5.07 -10.78 -8.72
N ASP A 18 -5.67 -10.71 -9.92
CA ASP A 18 -7.11 -10.59 -10.19
C ASP A 18 -7.81 -9.33 -9.60
N ASP A 19 -7.06 -8.26 -9.29
CA ASP A 19 -7.61 -6.97 -8.88
C ASP A 19 -6.87 -5.83 -9.59
N ASP A 20 -7.63 -4.95 -10.25
CA ASP A 20 -7.07 -3.82 -10.98
C ASP A 20 -6.85 -2.59 -10.08
N ALA A 21 -7.32 -2.62 -8.83
CA ALA A 21 -7.11 -1.55 -7.87
C ALA A 21 -5.77 -1.68 -7.14
N SER A 22 -5.13 -0.53 -6.85
CA SER A 22 -3.97 -0.49 -5.97
C SER A 22 -4.41 -0.59 -4.50
N HIS A 23 -3.60 -1.29 -3.70
CA HIS A 23 -3.78 -1.43 -2.27
C HIS A 23 -2.64 -0.72 -1.55
N ASP A 24 -2.85 0.55 -1.20
CA ASP A 24 -1.79 1.39 -0.66
C ASP A 24 -1.70 1.28 0.86
N LEU A 25 -0.48 1.14 1.40
CA LEU A 25 -0.22 0.97 2.82
C LEU A 25 0.93 1.86 3.30
N TYR A 26 0.70 2.64 4.34
CA TYR A 26 1.70 3.38 5.08
C TYR A 26 2.18 2.62 6.33
N ASN A 27 3.48 2.74 6.60
CA ASN A 27 4.20 2.04 7.66
C ASN A 27 3.93 0.52 7.72
N PRO A 28 4.03 -0.23 6.60
CA PRO A 28 3.63 -1.62 6.58
C PRO A 28 4.57 -2.54 7.35
N ARG A 29 3.99 -3.62 7.87
CA ARG A 29 4.70 -4.72 8.53
C ARG A 29 4.08 -6.06 8.14
N PHE A 30 4.88 -7.13 8.22
CA PHE A 30 4.37 -8.48 8.01
C PHE A 30 3.75 -9.03 9.30
N GLU A 31 2.56 -9.61 9.20
CA GLU A 31 1.88 -10.29 10.31
C GLU A 31 1.36 -11.65 9.87
N ASN A 32 1.42 -12.63 10.78
CA ASN A 32 0.67 -13.87 10.62
C ASN A 32 -0.71 -13.71 11.23
N GLN A 33 -1.75 -13.75 10.40
CA GLN A 33 -3.14 -13.74 10.81
C GLN A 33 -3.78 -15.08 10.44
N ALA A 34 -4.10 -15.87 11.45
CA ALA A 34 -4.73 -17.19 11.31
C ALA A 34 -4.00 -18.16 10.35
N GLY A 35 -2.66 -18.15 10.37
CA GLY A 35 -1.83 -19.05 9.54
C GLY A 35 -1.48 -18.49 8.17
N ARG A 36 -1.95 -17.28 7.82
CA ARG A 36 -1.64 -16.60 6.56
C ARG A 36 -0.84 -15.32 6.82
N ILE A 37 0.13 -15.03 5.96
CA ILE A 37 0.93 -13.82 6.06
C ILE A 37 0.23 -12.67 5.35
N PHE A 38 0.10 -11.54 6.04
CA PHE A 38 -0.41 -10.29 5.51
C PHE A 38 0.65 -9.19 5.64
N ILE A 39 0.69 -8.29 4.67
CA ILE A 39 1.26 -6.95 4.84
C ILE A 39 0.15 -6.10 5.45
N VAL A 40 0.42 -5.56 6.64
CA VAL A 40 -0.52 -4.77 7.42
C VAL A 40 0.02 -3.36 7.57
N GLY A 41 -0.78 -2.37 7.23
CA GLY A 41 -0.43 -0.96 7.35
C GLY A 41 -1.67 -0.09 7.50
N GLU A 42 -1.47 1.22 7.47
CA GLU A 42 -2.54 2.20 7.46
C GLU A 42 -2.81 2.65 6.03
N SER A 43 -4.06 2.75 5.61
CA SER A 43 -4.40 3.34 4.30
C SER A 43 -4.00 4.82 4.30
N PRO A 44 -3.06 5.25 3.43
CA PRO A 44 -2.57 6.62 3.42
C PRO A 44 -3.62 7.60 2.88
N ASP A 45 -3.56 8.87 3.30
CA ASP A 45 -4.38 9.91 2.65
C ASP A 45 -4.04 9.97 1.14
N GLY A 46 -5.07 10.02 0.32
CA GLY A 46 -4.97 10.06 -1.15
C GLY A 46 -5.09 8.69 -1.81
N CYS A 47 -5.18 7.58 -1.07
CA CYS A 47 -5.25 6.24 -1.66
C CYS A 47 -6.54 5.90 -2.40
N THR A 48 -7.59 6.71 -2.23
CA THR A 48 -8.84 6.58 -2.97
C THR A 48 -9.37 7.98 -3.26
N GLU A 49 -10.10 8.15 -4.37
CA GLU A 49 -10.68 9.45 -4.74
C GLU A 49 -11.51 10.07 -3.62
N SER A 50 -12.27 9.26 -2.88
CA SER A 50 -13.12 9.73 -1.78
C SER A 50 -12.44 9.73 -0.41
N ASN A 51 -11.21 9.19 -0.31
CA ASN A 51 -10.46 9.02 0.94
C ASN A 51 -11.21 8.28 2.06
N TRP A 52 -12.21 7.46 1.72
CA TRP A 52 -13.13 6.88 2.71
C TRP A 52 -12.46 5.89 3.68
N VAL A 53 -11.32 5.32 3.28
CA VAL A 53 -10.49 4.42 4.12
C VAL A 53 -9.28 5.12 4.75
N SER A 54 -9.06 6.42 4.56
CA SER A 54 -7.85 7.05 5.08
C SER A 54 -7.73 6.87 6.61
N GLY A 55 -6.54 6.50 7.07
CA GLY A 55 -6.26 6.25 8.49
C GLY A 55 -6.78 4.90 9.01
N VAL A 56 -7.47 4.10 8.19
CA VAL A 56 -7.95 2.76 8.58
C VAL A 56 -6.84 1.74 8.38
N THR A 57 -6.76 0.76 9.28
CA THR A 57 -5.87 -0.40 9.08
C THR A 57 -6.35 -1.24 7.90
N SER A 58 -5.46 -1.46 6.94
CA SER A 58 -5.69 -2.35 5.79
C SER A 58 -4.67 -3.48 5.78
N CYS A 59 -5.08 -4.62 5.23
CA CYS A 59 -4.32 -5.88 5.25
C CYS A 59 -4.34 -6.50 3.85
N VAL A 60 -3.16 -6.67 3.25
CA VAL A 60 -2.99 -7.32 1.95
C VAL A 60 -2.35 -8.68 2.15
N ALA A 61 -2.97 -9.73 1.63
CA ALA A 61 -2.41 -11.07 1.75
C ALA A 61 -1.14 -11.23 0.90
N TRP A 62 -0.03 -11.62 1.52
CA TRP A 62 1.29 -11.62 0.86
C TRP A 62 1.36 -12.59 -0.31
N ASP A 63 0.67 -13.71 -0.22
CA ASP A 63 0.57 -14.72 -1.28
C ASP A 63 -0.24 -14.27 -2.51
N ARG A 64 -0.89 -13.10 -2.46
CA ARG A 64 -1.61 -12.49 -3.58
C ARG A 64 -0.86 -11.34 -4.25
N VAL A 65 0.23 -10.85 -3.65
CA VAL A 65 1.00 -9.72 -4.17
C VAL A 65 1.73 -10.13 -5.44
N THR A 66 1.59 -9.33 -6.51
CA THR A 66 2.34 -9.51 -7.76
C THR A 66 3.59 -8.63 -7.79
N ASP A 67 3.41 -7.36 -7.45
CA ASP A 67 4.42 -6.31 -7.44
C ASP A 67 3.99 -5.19 -6.50
N TYR A 68 4.94 -4.33 -6.15
CA TYR A 68 4.67 -3.14 -5.36
C TYR A 68 5.72 -2.06 -5.63
N PHE A 69 5.29 -0.81 -5.57
CA PHE A 69 6.18 0.34 -5.51
C PHE A 69 6.47 0.70 -4.07
N VAL A 70 7.70 1.15 -3.80
CA VAL A 70 8.14 1.58 -2.48
C VAL A 70 8.45 3.07 -2.53
N PHE A 71 7.74 3.84 -1.72
CA PHE A 71 8.00 5.26 -1.48
C PHE A 71 8.69 5.41 -0.12
N ASP A 72 9.72 6.23 -0.02
CA ASP A 72 10.51 6.35 1.21
C ASP A 72 9.76 7.09 2.32
N SER A 73 8.67 7.77 1.99
CA SER A 73 7.80 8.47 2.93
C SER A 73 6.37 8.63 2.39
N LEU A 74 5.44 9.00 3.27
CA LEU A 74 4.09 9.40 2.89
C LEU A 74 4.07 10.61 1.94
N ASP A 75 5.01 11.55 2.09
CA ASP A 75 5.09 12.74 1.24
C ASP A 75 5.50 12.42 -0.20
N GLU A 76 6.38 11.43 -0.39
CA GLU A 76 6.75 10.96 -1.74
C GLU A 76 5.60 10.26 -2.43
N TYR A 77 4.86 9.42 -1.69
CA TYR A 77 3.64 8.80 -2.18
C TYR A 77 2.61 9.85 -2.62
N LYS A 78 2.33 10.86 -1.78
CA LYS A 78 1.39 11.94 -2.11
C LYS A 78 1.80 12.73 -3.37
N LYS A 79 3.09 12.93 -3.59
CA LYS A 79 3.60 13.54 -4.83
C LYS A 79 3.32 12.66 -6.05
N ALA A 80 3.51 11.34 -5.93
CA ALA A 80 3.25 10.40 -7.02
C ALA A 80 1.75 10.32 -7.36
N VAL A 81 0.88 10.26 -6.35
CA VAL A 81 -0.59 10.31 -6.53
C VAL A 81 -0.98 11.58 -7.27
N LYS A 82 -0.49 12.74 -6.83
CA LYS A 82 -0.78 14.01 -7.49
C LYS A 82 -0.38 14.02 -8.98
N ILE A 83 0.78 13.48 -9.32
CA ILE A 83 1.22 13.36 -10.72
C ILE A 83 0.25 12.49 -11.52
N SER A 84 -0.22 11.39 -10.94
CA SER A 84 -1.18 10.48 -11.58
C SER A 84 -2.55 11.14 -11.79
N GLU A 85 -3.06 11.86 -10.78
CA GLU A 85 -4.32 12.60 -10.86
C GLU A 85 -4.27 13.69 -11.93
N ASP A 86 -3.18 14.47 -11.94
CA ASP A 86 -2.98 15.54 -12.92
C ASP A 86 -2.95 14.96 -14.36
N PHE A 87 -2.32 13.79 -14.57
CA PHE A 87 -2.32 13.08 -15.88
C PHE A 87 -3.71 12.62 -16.33
N HIS A 88 -4.57 12.18 -15.42
CA HIS A 88 -5.94 11.76 -15.75
C HIS A 88 -6.90 12.93 -15.98
N SER A 89 -6.49 14.15 -15.64
CA SER A 89 -7.29 15.36 -15.84
C SER A 89 -7.09 16.03 -17.21
N GLU A 90 -6.12 15.57 -18.01
CA GLU A 90 -5.83 16.01 -19.38
C GLU A 90 -6.61 15.22 -20.44
#